data_AF-A0A3M1YH83-F1
#
_entry.id   AF-A0A3M1YH83-F1
#
_cell.length_a   1.000
_cell.length_b   1.000
_cell.length_c   1.000
_cell.angle_alpha   90.00
_cell.angle_beta   90.00
_cell.angle_gamma   90.00
#
_symmetry.space_group_name_H-M   'P 1'
#
loop_
_entity.id
_entity.type
_entity.pdbx_description
1 polymer ?
#
loop_
_entity_poly.entity_id
_entity_poly.type
_entity_poly.pdbx_seq_one_letter_code
_entity_poly.pdbx_strand_id
1 'polypeptide(L)'
;MRWQWLLLFCSIYRVVEMTGQNVTFSKDVAPILQTKCVPCHYPEGIGTMPLTTYSEVVSYAKMIGFVTQTRLMPPFRAETSDFAIRDARQLSDDEIN
;
A
#
# COMPACT_ATOMS: atom_id res chain seq x y z
N MET A 1 14.51 42.13 41.38
CA MET A 1 13.20 41.93 40.70
C MET A 1 13.40 42.07 39.19
N ARG A 2 13.62 40.96 38.44
CA ARG A 2 13.53 40.84 36.95
C ARG A 2 14.20 39.55 36.44
N TRP A 3 13.84 38.39 36.98
CA TRP A 3 14.14 37.09 36.32
C TRP A 3 12.91 36.18 36.19
N GLN A 4 11.74 36.58 36.72
CA GLN A 4 10.55 35.73 36.75
C GLN A 4 9.86 35.51 35.38
N TRP A 5 10.38 36.08 34.29
CA TRP A 5 9.71 36.11 32.98
C TRP A 5 10.35 35.18 31.93
N LEU A 6 11.40 34.44 32.28
CA LEU A 6 12.07 33.51 31.34
C LEU A 6 11.44 32.10 31.31
N LEU A 7 10.58 31.75 32.28
CA LEU A 7 9.96 30.43 32.36
C LEU A 7 8.54 30.35 31.75
N LEU A 8 7.95 31.47 31.32
CA LEU A 8 6.58 31.50 30.79
C LEU A 8 6.49 31.37 29.26
N PHE A 9 7.61 31.45 28.53
CA PHE A 9 7.60 31.40 27.06
C PHE A 9 7.91 30.01 26.46
N CYS A 10 8.30 29.03 27.26
CA CYS A 10 8.70 27.70 26.77
C CYS A 10 7.55 26.66 26.79
N SER A 11 6.29 27.07 27.03
CA SER A 11 5.17 26.11 27.16
C SER A 11 4.17 26.13 26.01
N ILE A 12 4.35 26.96 24.98
CA ILE A 12 3.33 27.15 23.93
C ILE A 12 3.61 26.40 22.62
N TYR A 13 4.76 25.76 22.47
CA TYR A 13 5.06 24.98 21.27
C TYR A 13 4.55 23.54 21.42
N ARG A 14 3.27 23.33 21.12
CA ARG A 14 2.75 21.99 20.84
C ARG A 14 3.37 21.49 19.52
N VAL A 15 4.25 20.51 19.62
CA VAL A 15 4.65 19.70 18.46
C VAL A 15 3.44 18.86 18.07
N VAL A 16 2.87 19.14 16.90
CA VAL A 16 1.91 18.24 16.28
C VAL A 16 2.73 17.14 15.62
N GLU A 17 2.74 15.94 16.21
CA GLU A 17 3.28 14.78 15.53
C GLU A 17 2.33 14.38 14.39
N MET A 18 2.75 14.59 13.14
CA MET A 18 2.09 13.97 12.00
C MET A 18 2.42 12.49 12.00
N THR A 19 1.54 11.67 12.57
CA THR A 19 1.57 10.22 12.41
C THR A 19 1.09 9.86 11.00
N GLY A 20 1.91 10.14 9.98
CA GLY A 20 1.76 9.44 8.70
C GLY A 20 2.09 7.97 8.94
N GLN A 21 1.24 7.04 8.49
CA GLN A 21 1.59 5.62 8.52
C GLN A 21 2.93 5.45 7.80
N ASN A 22 3.93 4.92 8.50
CA ASN A 22 5.23 4.62 7.91
C ASN A 22 5.09 3.32 7.12
N VAL A 23 4.55 3.46 5.91
CA VAL A 23 4.38 2.35 4.96
C VAL A 23 5.75 1.94 4.44
N THR A 24 6.06 0.65 4.60
CA THR A 24 7.32 0.06 4.14
C THR A 24 7.03 -1.08 3.19
N PHE A 25 7.92 -1.27 2.20
CA PHE A 25 7.74 -2.34 1.22
C PHE A 25 7.62 -3.72 1.87
N SER A 26 8.54 -4.07 2.78
CA SER A 26 8.60 -5.41 3.36
C SER A 26 7.41 -5.75 4.25
N LYS A 27 6.89 -4.77 4.99
CA LYS A 27 5.80 -5.01 5.97
C LYS A 27 4.42 -4.91 5.32
N ASP A 28 4.23 -3.94 4.44
CA ASP A 28 2.89 -3.52 4.03
C ASP A 28 2.60 -3.89 2.57
N VAL A 29 3.58 -3.76 1.67
CA VAL A 29 3.38 -3.99 0.23
C VAL A 29 3.67 -5.43 -0.19
N ALA A 30 4.78 -6.01 0.27
CA ALA A 30 5.23 -7.32 -0.13
C ALA A 30 4.22 -8.44 0.18
N PRO A 31 3.53 -8.46 1.34
CA PRO A 31 2.51 -9.48 1.62
C PRO A 31 1.32 -9.42 0.64
N ILE A 32 0.90 -8.22 0.24
CA ILE A 32 -0.20 -8.02 -0.73
C ILE A 32 0.22 -8.59 -2.09
N LEU A 33 1.42 -8.22 -2.56
CA LEU A 33 1.94 -8.72 -3.84
C LEU A 33 2.07 -10.24 -3.84
N GLN A 34 2.64 -10.82 -2.79
CA GLN A 34 2.84 -12.28 -2.68
C GLN A 34 1.53 -13.06 -2.70
N THR A 35 0.47 -12.53 -2.09
CA THR A 35 -0.81 -13.23 -1.98
C THR A 35 -1.73 -12.99 -3.17
N LYS A 36 -1.74 -11.78 -3.74
CA LYS A 36 -2.74 -11.35 -4.74
C LYS A 36 -2.18 -11.21 -6.16
N CYS A 37 -0.88 -10.98 -6.32
CA CYS A 37 -0.27 -10.67 -7.62
C CYS A 37 0.68 -11.76 -8.11
N VAL A 38 1.63 -12.18 -7.27
CA VAL A 38 2.65 -13.19 -7.59
C VAL A 38 2.08 -14.52 -8.08
N PRO A 39 0.91 -15.01 -7.63
CA PRO A 39 0.33 -16.25 -8.19
C PRO A 39 0.05 -16.19 -9.70
N CYS A 40 0.02 -15.00 -10.30
CA CYS A 40 -0.07 -14.80 -11.75
C CYS A 40 1.19 -14.14 -12.33
N HIS A 41 1.82 -13.23 -11.59
CA HIS A 41 3.00 -12.45 -11.98
C HIS A 41 4.31 -13.03 -11.43
N TYR A 42 4.54 -14.31 -11.68
CA TYR A 42 5.81 -14.99 -11.43
C TYR A 42 6.53 -15.26 -12.77
N PRO A 43 7.85 -15.53 -12.78
CA PRO A 43 8.54 -15.94 -14.00
C PRO A 43 7.81 -17.11 -14.68
N GLU A 44 7.56 -16.99 -16.00
CA GLU A 44 6.77 -17.96 -16.78
C GLU A 44 5.28 -18.08 -16.39
N GLY A 45 4.78 -17.18 -15.54
CA GLY A 45 3.37 -17.08 -15.20
C GLY A 45 2.54 -16.41 -16.31
N ILE A 46 1.20 -16.43 -16.14
CA ILE A 46 0.27 -15.80 -17.09
C ILE A 46 0.42 -14.27 -17.14
N GLY A 47 0.88 -13.65 -16.05
CA GLY A 47 1.30 -12.26 -16.02
C GLY A 47 2.74 -12.16 -16.49
N THR A 48 2.94 -11.79 -17.76
CA THR A 48 4.24 -11.73 -18.46
C THR A 48 5.26 -10.74 -17.88
N MET A 49 4.91 -10.07 -16.78
CA MET A 49 5.70 -9.08 -16.07
C MET A 49 5.85 -9.59 -14.61
N PRO A 50 7.00 -10.18 -14.26
CA PRO A 50 7.25 -10.72 -12.94
C PRO A 50 7.22 -9.63 -11.86
N LEU A 51 6.66 -9.96 -10.70
CA LEU A 51 6.57 -9.08 -9.51
C LEU A 51 7.11 -9.78 -8.26
N THR A 52 8.12 -10.62 -8.45
CA THR A 52 8.68 -11.49 -7.41
C THR A 52 9.80 -10.85 -6.59
N THR A 53 10.38 -9.76 -7.10
CA THR A 53 11.46 -9.02 -6.44
C THR A 53 11.11 -7.54 -6.29
N TYR A 54 11.75 -6.87 -5.32
CA TYR A 54 11.58 -5.43 -5.12
C TYR A 54 11.92 -4.62 -6.36
N SER A 55 13.03 -4.95 -7.04
CA SER A 55 13.47 -4.24 -8.25
C SER A 55 12.47 -4.33 -9.39
N GLU A 56 11.85 -5.49 -9.58
CA GLU A 56 10.79 -5.68 -10.57
C GLU A 56 9.59 -4.78 -10.23
N VAL A 57 9.10 -4.85 -8.99
CA VAL A 57 7.94 -4.06 -8.54
C VAL A 57 8.18 -2.55 -8.70
N VAL A 58 9.35 -2.06 -8.27
CA VAL A 58 9.68 -0.63 -8.38
C VAL A 58 9.72 -0.17 -9.83
N SER A 59 10.23 -1.00 -10.74
CA SER A 59 10.30 -0.68 -12.17
C SER A 59 8.92 -0.41 -12.78
N TYR A 60 7.86 -0.92 -12.16
CA TYR A 60 6.49 -0.78 -12.64
C TYR A 60 5.54 -0.12 -11.64
N ALA A 61 6.04 0.45 -10.54
CA ALA A 61 5.21 0.93 -9.43
C ALA A 61 4.09 1.89 -9.88
N LYS A 62 4.38 2.79 -10.82
CA LYS A 62 3.39 3.72 -11.39
C LYS A 62 2.29 3.00 -12.16
N MET A 63 2.65 2.00 -12.98
CA MET A 63 1.68 1.20 -13.72
C MET A 63 0.83 0.37 -12.77
N ILE A 64 1.45 -0.29 -11.79
CA ILE A 64 0.76 -1.07 -10.75
C ILE A 64 -0.28 -0.20 -10.06
N GLY A 65 0.11 0.99 -9.57
CA GLY A 65 -0.80 1.94 -8.94
C GLY A 65 -1.96 2.35 -9.86
N PHE A 66 -1.68 2.64 -11.14
CA PHE A 66 -2.72 2.97 -12.10
C PHE A 66 -3.73 1.83 -12.28
N VAL A 67 -3.26 0.61 -12.58
CA VAL A 67 -4.16 -0.52 -12.90
C VAL A 67 -4.94 -1.02 -11.68
N THR A 68 -4.40 -0.88 -10.47
CA THR A 68 -5.13 -1.22 -9.23
C THR A 68 -6.17 -0.15 -8.90
N GLN A 69 -5.83 1.14 -9.01
CA GLN A 69 -6.76 2.24 -8.79
C GLN A 69 -7.93 2.22 -9.79
N THR A 70 -7.67 1.90 -11.05
CA THR A 70 -8.73 1.75 -12.07
C THR A 70 -9.44 0.40 -12.01
N ARG A 71 -9.14 -0.44 -11.01
CA ARG A 71 -9.72 -1.78 -10.83
C ARG A 71 -9.58 -2.71 -12.05
N LEU A 72 -8.58 -2.45 -12.90
CA LEU A 72 -8.21 -3.34 -14.01
C LEU A 72 -7.49 -4.58 -13.49
N MET A 73 -6.77 -4.43 -12.38
CA MET A 73 -6.07 -5.50 -11.68
C MET A 73 -6.47 -5.55 -10.20
N PRO A 74 -6.53 -6.75 -9.59
CA PRO A 74 -6.45 -8.06 -10.27
C PRO A 74 -7.67 -8.29 -11.17
N PRO A 75 -7.53 -9.05 -12.27
CA PRO A 75 -8.59 -9.21 -13.24
C PRO A 75 -9.75 -9.96 -12.57
N PHE A 76 -10.93 -9.36 -12.60
CA PHE A 76 -12.12 -9.90 -11.97
C PHE A 76 -12.60 -11.12 -12.74
N ARG A 77 -12.86 -12.25 -12.06
CA ARG A 77 -13.32 -13.50 -12.71
C ARG A 77 -14.78 -13.85 -12.43
N ALA A 78 -15.50 -13.12 -11.59
CA ALA A 78 -16.86 -13.48 -11.18
C ALA A 78 -17.60 -12.22 -10.75
N GLU A 79 -18.81 -11.97 -11.27
CA GLU A 79 -19.66 -10.80 -11.00
C GLU A 79 -19.68 -10.38 -9.52
N THR A 80 -19.87 -9.07 -9.23
CA THR A 80 -20.15 -8.60 -7.88
C THR A 80 -21.42 -9.30 -7.37
N SER A 81 -21.24 -10.25 -6.46
CA SER A 81 -22.31 -11.03 -5.87
C SER A 81 -22.41 -10.73 -4.38
N ASP A 82 -23.59 -10.92 -3.80
CA ASP A 82 -23.84 -10.74 -2.36
C ASP A 82 -23.07 -11.75 -1.48
N PHE A 83 -22.30 -12.67 -2.10
CA PHE A 83 -21.55 -13.72 -1.42
C PHE A 83 -20.04 -13.45 -1.49
N ALA A 84 -19.35 -13.73 -0.39
CA ALA A 84 -17.90 -13.72 -0.37
C ALA A 84 -17.32 -14.81 -1.28
N ILE A 85 -16.50 -14.40 -2.25
CA ILE A 85 -15.82 -15.32 -3.14
C ILE A 85 -14.60 -15.89 -2.40
N ARG A 86 -14.54 -17.21 -2.29
CA ARG A 86 -13.38 -17.90 -1.71
C ARG A 86 -12.15 -17.67 -2.59
N ASP A 87 -11.01 -17.38 -1.95
CA ASP A 87 -9.73 -17.11 -2.63
C ASP A 87 -9.78 -15.89 -3.59
N ALA A 88 -10.65 -14.91 -3.28
CA ALA A 88 -10.70 -13.64 -3.99
C ALA A 88 -9.40 -12.87 -3.83
N ARG A 89 -8.85 -12.42 -4.96
CA ARG A 89 -7.63 -11.59 -5.01
C ARG A 89 -7.96 -10.11 -5.12
N GLN A 90 -9.23 -9.71 -5.00
CA GLN A 90 -9.60 -8.29 -5.03
C GLN A 90 -8.87 -7.52 -3.93
N LEU A 91 -8.50 -6.29 -4.26
CA LEU A 91 -7.93 -5.34 -3.32
C LEU A 91 -9.04 -4.56 -2.62
N SER A 92 -8.93 -4.39 -1.31
CA SER A 92 -9.73 -3.40 -0.58
C SER A 92 -9.28 -1.98 -0.96
N ASP A 93 -10.07 -0.97 -0.60
CA ASP A 93 -9.66 0.42 -0.81
C ASP A 93 -8.41 0.78 0.00
N ASP A 94 -8.24 0.19 1.19
CA ASP A 94 -7.06 0.38 2.04
C ASP A 94 -5.79 -0.26 1.47
N GLU A 95 -5.92 -1.32 0.65
CA GLU A 95 -4.77 -1.93 -0.02
C GLU A 95 -4.35 -1.18 -1.29
N ILE A 96 -5.20 -0.27 -1.79
CA ILE A 96 -4.94 0.54 -2.99
C ILE A 96 -4.28 1.89 -2.64
N ASN A 97 -4.58 2.44 -1.46
CA ASN A 97 -4.18 3.79 -1.03
C ASN A 97 -3.08 3.78 0.04
#